data_AF-A0A453BBT0-F1
#
_entry.id   AF-A0A453BBT0-F1
#
_cell.length_a   1.000
_cell.length_b   1.000
_cell.length_c   1.000
_cell.angle_alpha   90.00
_cell.angle_beta   90.00
_cell.angle_gamma   90.00
#
_symmetry.space_group_name_H-M   'P 1'
#
loop_
_entity.id
_entity.type
_entity.pdbx_description
1 polymer ?
#
loop_
_entity_poly.entity_id
_entity_poly.type
_entity_poly.pdbx_seq_one_letter_code
_entity_poly.pdbx_strand_id
1 'polypeptide(L)'
;EGHNFRVLKRDIPWETYMSTKLITSTCLQLLRRYDHKPESQRGPLLDEDGPSYVRVFLNILRSISKEETVEYVLALIDEMLAANPKRAALFYDNSLSGEDIYDPFLRLLLKGNWFVQEKSCKILTHLISARPKLQNGMVPNGEASNSKSKLTSIHDVLKGLVDWLCSQLRSPTHPNCSIPTATHCLATLLRETYVRTLFVQADGVKLLIPLISPASTQQSIQFLYSNCLCGSL
;
A
#
# COMPACT_ATOMS: atom_id res chain seq x y z
N GLU A 1 10.01 11.10 5.92
CA GLU A 1 10.70 10.02 6.68
C GLU A 1 10.48 10.04 8.20
N GLY A 2 10.18 11.17 8.86
CA GLY A 2 10.12 11.22 10.35
C GLY A 2 8.97 10.45 11.03
N HIS A 3 7.86 10.14 10.35
CA HIS A 3 6.68 9.55 11.00
C HIS A 3 6.83 8.04 11.28
N ASN A 4 7.42 7.26 10.35
CA ASN A 4 7.65 5.82 10.59
C ASN A 4 8.59 5.59 11.76
N PHE A 5 9.66 6.37 11.84
CA PHE A 5 10.67 6.25 12.89
C PHE A 5 10.06 6.32 14.31
N ARG A 6 9.05 7.17 14.52
CA ARG A 6 8.37 7.26 15.82
C ARG A 6 7.48 6.04 16.09
N VAL A 7 6.77 5.57 15.06
CA VAL A 7 5.88 4.41 15.16
C VAL A 7 6.68 3.13 15.41
N LEU A 8 7.78 2.93 14.68
CA LEU A 8 8.64 1.73 14.75
C LEU A 8 9.48 1.60 16.02
N LYS A 9 9.41 2.58 16.93
CA LYS A 9 9.98 2.52 18.28
C LYS A 9 9.01 1.96 19.33
N ARG A 10 7.73 1.82 18.99
CA ARG A 10 6.72 1.32 19.92
C ARG A 10 6.96 -0.16 20.17
N ASP A 11 6.84 -0.54 21.43
CA ASP A 11 6.80 -1.94 21.81
C ASP A 11 5.38 -2.47 21.63
N ILE A 12 5.23 -3.53 20.84
CA ILE A 12 3.93 -4.12 20.53
C ILE A 12 3.81 -5.44 21.32
N PRO A 13 2.73 -5.64 22.09
CA PRO A 13 2.60 -6.80 22.98
C PRO A 13 2.22 -8.08 22.19
N TRP A 14 3.14 -8.59 21.37
CA TRP A 14 2.93 -9.76 20.52
C TRP A 14 2.57 -11.01 21.32
N GLU A 15 3.18 -11.20 22.50
CA GLU A 15 2.88 -12.28 23.43
C GLU A 15 1.42 -12.25 23.89
N THR A 16 0.86 -11.06 24.15
CA THR A 16 -0.55 -10.92 24.52
C THR A 16 -1.48 -11.25 23.35
N TYR A 17 -1.10 -10.86 22.12
CA TYR A 17 -1.86 -11.24 20.94
C TYR A 17 -1.81 -12.74 20.66
N MET A 18 -0.72 -13.41 21.00
CA MET A 18 -0.63 -14.87 20.90
C MET A 18 -1.48 -15.55 21.98
N SER A 19 -1.40 -15.10 23.23
CA SER A 19 -2.19 -15.71 24.33
C SER A 19 -3.70 -15.54 24.13
N THR A 20 -4.12 -14.44 23.51
CA THR A 20 -5.51 -14.17 23.12
C THR A 20 -5.92 -14.80 21.78
N LYS A 21 -5.03 -15.58 21.15
CA LYS A 21 -5.26 -16.28 19.87
C LYS A 21 -5.54 -15.35 18.68
N LEU A 22 -5.14 -14.08 18.76
CA LEU A 22 -5.20 -13.13 17.63
C LEU A 22 -4.06 -13.36 16.62
N ILE A 23 -2.94 -13.94 17.07
CA ILE A 23 -1.86 -14.45 16.22
C ILE A 23 -1.48 -15.88 16.64
N THR A 24 -0.88 -16.64 15.72
CA THR A 24 -0.43 -18.02 16.00
C THR A 24 0.97 -18.04 16.63
N SER A 25 1.38 -19.21 17.16
CA SER A 25 2.75 -19.43 17.64
C SER A 25 3.79 -19.23 16.53
N THR A 26 3.49 -19.70 15.32
CA THR A 26 4.34 -19.49 14.13
C THR A 26 4.46 -18.00 13.78
N CYS A 27 3.35 -17.24 13.83
CA CYS A 27 3.41 -15.79 13.63
C CYS A 27 4.33 -15.11 14.65
N LEU A 28 4.21 -15.47 15.94
CA LEU A 28 5.06 -14.92 17.00
C LEU A 28 6.55 -15.24 16.79
N GLN A 29 6.87 -16.46 16.35
CA GLN A 29 8.26 -16.85 16.05
C GLN A 29 8.88 -16.02 14.92
N LEU A 30 8.12 -15.79 13.85
CA LEU A 30 8.57 -14.94 12.74
C LEU A 30 8.73 -13.48 13.20
N LEU A 31 7.76 -12.94 13.96
CA LEU A 31 7.84 -11.59 14.50
C LEU A 31 9.09 -11.40 15.37
N ARG A 32 9.44 -12.34 16.27
CA ARG A 32 10.65 -12.23 17.09
C ARG A 32 11.96 -12.15 16.29
N ARG A 33 11.98 -12.75 15.10
CA ARG A 33 13.13 -12.68 14.18
C ARG A 33 13.21 -11.37 13.40
N TYR A 34 12.08 -10.68 13.22
CA TYR A 34 11.98 -9.49 12.35
C TYR A 34 11.85 -8.17 13.11
N ASP A 35 11.13 -8.20 14.23
CA ASP A 35 10.73 -7.03 15.00
C ASP A 35 11.94 -6.33 15.63
N HIS A 36 11.94 -4.99 15.56
CA HIS A 36 13.06 -4.12 15.97
C HIS A 36 14.45 -4.49 15.43
N LYS A 37 14.55 -5.37 14.42
CA LYS A 37 15.81 -5.68 13.76
C LYS A 37 16.17 -4.62 12.71
N PRO A 38 17.47 -4.34 12.50
CA PRO A 38 17.89 -3.46 11.43
C PRO A 38 17.64 -4.10 10.06
N GLU A 39 17.60 -3.26 9.01
CA GLU A 39 17.40 -3.71 7.63
C GLU A 39 18.42 -4.77 7.18
N SER A 40 19.67 -4.70 7.67
CA SER A 40 20.71 -5.69 7.40
C SER A 40 20.38 -7.11 7.86
N GLN A 41 19.48 -7.26 8.84
CA GLN A 41 18.99 -8.55 9.31
C GLN A 41 17.62 -8.90 8.72
N ARG A 42 16.75 -7.90 8.51
CA ARG A 42 15.43 -8.12 7.90
C ARG A 42 15.51 -8.54 6.45
N GLY A 43 16.42 -7.94 5.67
CA GLY A 43 16.58 -8.24 4.25
C GLY A 43 16.81 -9.71 3.95
N PRO A 44 17.83 -10.36 4.55
CA PRO A 44 18.06 -11.80 4.36
C PRO A 44 16.87 -12.68 4.73
N LEU A 45 16.11 -12.35 5.78
CA LEU A 45 14.91 -13.10 6.16
C LEU A 45 13.82 -13.02 5.08
N LEU A 46 13.70 -11.86 4.42
CA LEU A 46 12.74 -11.66 3.33
C LEU A 46 13.19 -12.31 2.02
N ASP A 47 14.51 -12.41 1.80
CA ASP A 47 15.08 -13.12 0.66
C ASP A 47 14.90 -14.65 0.82
N GLU A 48 14.95 -15.16 2.05
CA GLU A 48 14.76 -16.59 2.38
C GLU A 48 13.28 -17.02 2.41
N ASP A 49 12.42 -16.28 3.12
CA ASP A 49 11.02 -16.68 3.41
C ASP A 49 10.05 -15.48 3.44
N GLY A 50 10.26 -14.52 2.55
CA GLY A 50 9.45 -13.30 2.44
C GLY A 50 7.93 -13.50 2.43
N PRO A 51 7.36 -14.46 1.68
CA PRO A 51 5.91 -14.67 1.65
C PRO A 51 5.30 -15.01 3.01
N SER A 52 6.05 -15.73 3.87
CA SER A 52 5.60 -16.05 5.23
C SER A 52 5.51 -14.80 6.11
N TYR A 53 6.45 -13.86 5.99
CA TYR A 53 6.39 -12.57 6.68
C TYR A 53 5.23 -11.71 6.18
N VAL A 54 5.00 -11.67 4.87
CA VAL A 54 3.83 -10.98 4.29
C VAL A 54 2.53 -11.55 4.83
N ARG A 55 2.40 -12.88 4.89
CA ARG A 55 1.22 -13.55 5.49
C ARG A 55 1.00 -13.11 6.94
N VAL A 56 2.06 -13.04 7.74
CA VAL A 56 1.99 -12.58 9.14
C VAL A 56 1.44 -11.15 9.20
N PHE A 57 1.96 -10.24 8.38
CA PHE A 57 1.50 -8.85 8.37
C PHE A 57 0.04 -8.73 7.94
N LEU A 58 -0.36 -9.40 6.86
CA LEU A 58 -1.75 -9.39 6.38
C LEU A 58 -2.70 -9.97 7.44
N ASN A 59 -2.33 -11.06 8.09
CA ASN A 59 -3.13 -11.66 9.16
C ASN A 59 -3.30 -10.73 10.35
N ILE A 60 -2.24 -10.03 10.77
CA ILE A 60 -2.34 -9.03 11.85
C ILE A 60 -3.28 -7.91 11.45
N LEU A 61 -3.13 -7.36 10.24
CA LEU A 61 -4.01 -6.28 9.75
C LEU A 61 -5.47 -6.72 9.64
N ARG A 62 -5.77 -8.01 9.43
CA ARG A 62 -7.14 -8.56 9.42
C ARG A 62 -7.68 -8.75 10.83
N SER A 63 -6.90 -9.36 11.71
CA SER A 63 -7.34 -9.83 13.03
C SER A 63 -7.30 -8.77 14.13
N ILE A 64 -6.42 -7.77 14.01
CA ILE A 64 -6.17 -6.78 15.06
C ILE A 64 -6.58 -5.40 14.58
N SER A 65 -7.49 -4.75 15.31
CA SER A 65 -7.95 -3.39 15.04
C SER A 65 -7.39 -2.34 15.98
N LYS A 66 -6.48 -2.71 16.90
CA LYS A 66 -5.81 -1.76 17.80
C LYS A 66 -4.96 -0.80 16.96
N GLU A 67 -5.26 0.50 17.03
CA GLU A 67 -4.65 1.54 16.20
C GLU A 67 -3.12 1.47 16.20
N GLU A 68 -2.50 1.46 17.38
CA GLU A 68 -1.04 1.44 17.51
C GLU A 68 -0.38 0.26 16.77
N THR A 69 -1.03 -0.91 16.80
CA THR A 69 -0.55 -2.13 16.14
C THR A 69 -0.75 -2.07 14.63
N VAL A 70 -1.90 -1.54 14.19
CA VAL A 70 -2.17 -1.33 12.76
C VAL A 70 -1.16 -0.35 12.16
N GLU A 71 -0.93 0.79 12.83
CA GLU A 71 0.08 1.76 12.43
C GLU A 71 1.48 1.13 12.37
N TYR A 72 1.83 0.32 13.37
CA TYR A 72 3.12 -0.37 13.43
C TYR A 72 3.34 -1.31 12.26
N VAL A 73 2.36 -2.19 11.98
CA VAL A 73 2.47 -3.16 10.88
C VAL A 73 2.50 -2.46 9.53
N LEU A 74 1.70 -1.41 9.33
CA LEU A 74 1.77 -0.60 8.11
C LEU A 74 3.14 0.09 7.96
N ALA A 75 3.73 0.56 9.05
CA ALA A 75 5.08 1.13 9.01
C ALA A 75 6.16 0.09 8.67
N LEU A 76 6.03 -1.14 9.16
CA LEU A 76 6.93 -2.25 8.79
C LEU A 76 6.84 -2.60 7.31
N ILE A 77 5.63 -2.68 6.76
CA ILE A 77 5.43 -2.95 5.32
C ILE A 77 5.96 -1.79 4.47
N ASP A 78 5.67 -0.55 4.87
CA ASP A 78 6.15 0.65 4.16
C ASP A 78 7.69 0.74 4.17
N GLU A 79 8.35 0.47 5.30
CA GLU A 79 9.82 0.40 5.38
C GLU A 79 10.38 -0.74 4.54
N MET A 80 9.75 -1.93 4.57
CA MET A 80 10.13 -3.08 3.76
C MET A 80 10.12 -2.74 2.26
N LEU A 81 9.07 -2.07 1.78
CA LEU A 81 8.91 -1.67 0.39
C LEU A 81 9.80 -0.49 0.00
N ALA A 82 10.03 0.46 0.92
CA ALA A 82 10.95 1.57 0.70
C ALA A 82 12.41 1.10 0.56
N ALA A 83 12.82 0.12 1.37
CA ALA A 83 14.17 -0.46 1.30
C ALA A 83 14.42 -1.23 -0.01
N ASN A 84 13.40 -1.94 -0.52
CA ASN A 84 13.47 -2.59 -1.83
C ASN A 84 12.07 -2.72 -2.45
N PRO A 85 11.72 -1.88 -3.44
CA PRO A 85 10.41 -1.91 -4.08
C PRO A 85 10.07 -3.26 -4.75
N LYS A 86 11.08 -4.08 -5.12
CA LYS A 86 10.85 -5.41 -5.71
C LYS A 86 10.20 -6.38 -4.72
N ARG A 87 10.28 -6.12 -3.41
CA ARG A 87 9.62 -6.93 -2.37
C ARG A 87 8.09 -6.90 -2.47
N ALA A 88 7.52 -5.96 -3.21
CA ALA A 88 6.09 -6.01 -3.55
C ALA A 88 5.71 -7.32 -4.29
N ALA A 89 6.65 -7.97 -4.99
CA ALA A 89 6.43 -9.27 -5.62
C ALA A 89 6.12 -10.38 -4.61
N LEU A 90 6.57 -10.27 -3.35
CA LEU A 90 6.31 -11.26 -2.30
C LEU A 90 4.81 -11.42 -2.00
N PHE A 91 4.00 -10.39 -2.24
CA PHE A 91 2.54 -10.44 -2.07
C PHE A 91 1.84 -11.26 -3.15
N TYR A 92 2.51 -11.52 -4.27
CA TYR A 92 1.98 -12.30 -5.40
C TYR A 92 2.53 -13.72 -5.43
N ASP A 93 3.23 -14.15 -4.38
CA ASP A 93 3.72 -15.51 -4.26
C ASP A 93 2.58 -16.53 -4.27
N ASN A 94 2.82 -17.70 -4.87
CA ASN A 94 1.80 -18.74 -5.02
C ASN A 94 1.26 -19.23 -3.67
N SER A 95 2.04 -19.15 -2.59
CA SER A 95 1.55 -19.52 -1.26
C SER A 95 0.44 -18.59 -0.73
N LEU A 96 0.25 -17.42 -1.34
CA LEU A 96 -0.78 -16.43 -1.00
C LEU A 96 -1.94 -16.40 -2.00
N SER A 97 -1.99 -17.30 -2.99
CA SER A 97 -2.95 -17.23 -4.12
C SER A 97 -4.44 -17.28 -3.73
N GLY A 98 -4.76 -17.73 -2.52
CA GLY A 98 -6.12 -17.75 -1.97
C GLY A 98 -6.45 -16.57 -1.03
N GLU A 99 -5.49 -15.68 -0.78
CA GLU A 99 -5.65 -14.56 0.14
C GLU A 99 -6.02 -13.28 -0.62
N ASP A 100 -6.97 -12.50 -0.08
CA ASP A 100 -7.16 -11.13 -0.56
C ASP A 100 -6.07 -10.23 0.01
N ILE A 101 -5.06 -9.94 -0.81
CA ILE A 101 -3.92 -9.10 -0.44
C ILE A 101 -4.25 -7.61 -0.43
N TYR A 102 -5.36 -7.18 -1.04
CA TYR A 102 -5.72 -5.77 -1.16
C TYR A 102 -6.73 -5.33 -0.08
N ASP A 103 -7.68 -6.20 0.28
CA ASP A 103 -8.77 -5.92 1.22
C ASP A 103 -8.28 -5.26 2.53
N PRO A 104 -7.25 -5.77 3.25
CA PRO A 104 -6.80 -5.16 4.49
C PRO A 104 -6.47 -3.68 4.32
N PHE A 105 -5.78 -3.32 3.24
CA PHE A 105 -5.38 -1.95 2.96
C PHE A 105 -6.55 -1.09 2.46
N LEU A 106 -7.46 -1.63 1.65
CA LEU A 106 -8.65 -0.91 1.21
C LEU A 106 -9.55 -0.54 2.39
N ARG A 107 -9.79 -1.48 3.31
CA ARG A 107 -10.56 -1.23 4.53
C ARG A 107 -9.93 -0.13 5.38
N LEU A 108 -8.60 -0.16 5.52
CA LEU A 108 -7.82 0.80 6.30
C LEU A 108 -7.75 2.18 5.62
N LEU A 109 -7.74 2.23 4.28
CA LEU A 109 -7.81 3.47 3.51
C LEU A 109 -9.12 4.25 3.75
N LEU A 110 -10.23 3.53 3.96
CA LEU A 110 -11.55 4.14 4.16
C LEU A 110 -11.85 4.54 5.62
N LYS A 111 -11.30 3.80 6.59
CA LYS A 111 -11.67 3.94 8.02
C LYS A 111 -10.52 4.30 8.95
N GLY A 112 -9.29 4.38 8.45
CA GLY A 112 -8.11 4.68 9.26
C GLY A 112 -7.99 6.15 9.63
N ASN A 113 -7.16 6.45 10.62
CA ASN A 113 -6.62 7.79 10.81
C ASN A 113 -5.69 8.18 9.63
N TRP A 114 -5.25 9.43 9.57
CA TRP A 114 -4.43 9.92 8.46
C TRP A 114 -3.18 9.06 8.19
N PHE A 115 -2.45 8.64 9.23
CA PHE A 115 -1.25 7.82 9.06
C PHE A 115 -1.61 6.48 8.41
N VAL A 116 -2.63 5.81 8.93
CA VAL A 116 -3.14 4.52 8.41
C VAL A 116 -3.57 4.66 6.95
N GLN A 117 -4.30 5.72 6.61
CA GLN A 117 -4.76 5.99 5.24
C GLN A 117 -3.58 6.26 4.30
N GLU A 118 -2.64 7.12 4.71
CA GLU A 118 -1.45 7.46 3.93
C GLU A 118 -0.64 6.19 3.59
N LYS A 119 -0.36 5.34 4.58
CA LYS A 119 0.40 4.11 4.39
C LYS A 119 -0.33 3.09 3.54
N SER A 120 -1.63 2.90 3.80
CA SER A 120 -2.45 1.99 3.01
C SER A 120 -2.47 2.39 1.53
N CYS A 121 -2.59 3.69 1.25
CA CYS A 121 -2.56 4.24 -0.10
C CYS A 121 -1.22 3.98 -0.82
N LYS A 122 -0.10 4.26 -0.15
CA LYS A 122 1.24 4.04 -0.71
C LYS A 122 1.49 2.56 -0.96
N ILE A 123 1.18 1.69 0.02
CA ILE A 123 1.33 0.24 -0.10
C ILE A 123 0.47 -0.28 -1.27
N LEU A 124 -0.81 0.07 -1.35
CA LEU A 124 -1.68 -0.32 -2.48
C LEU A 124 -1.09 0.11 -3.82
N THR A 125 -0.55 1.33 -3.91
CA THR A 125 0.09 1.84 -5.13
C THR A 125 1.29 1.00 -5.52
N HIS A 126 2.15 0.62 -4.56
CA HIS A 126 3.28 -0.29 -4.81
C HIS A 126 2.82 -1.67 -5.26
N LEU A 127 1.82 -2.26 -4.59
CA LEU A 127 1.30 -3.58 -4.94
C LEU A 127 0.75 -3.58 -6.35
N ILE A 128 -0.13 -2.64 -6.69
CA ILE A 128 -0.73 -2.52 -8.03
C ILE A 128 0.36 -2.41 -9.09
N SER A 129 1.37 -1.58 -8.85
CA SER A 129 2.47 -1.34 -9.80
C SER A 129 3.37 -2.56 -10.01
N ALA A 130 3.51 -3.40 -8.98
CA ALA A 130 4.31 -4.61 -9.01
C ALA A 130 3.54 -5.85 -9.47
N ARG A 131 2.23 -5.72 -9.77
CA ARG A 131 1.40 -6.81 -10.25
C ARG A 131 2.05 -7.49 -11.47
N PRO A 132 2.13 -8.82 -11.50
CA PRO A 132 2.57 -9.55 -12.69
C PRO A 132 1.72 -9.15 -13.89
N LYS A 133 2.33 -8.48 -14.88
CA LYS A 133 1.68 -8.21 -16.16
C LYS A 133 1.75 -9.52 -16.95
N LEU A 134 0.60 -10.10 -17.26
CA LEU A 134 0.52 -11.26 -18.16
C LEU A 134 1.29 -10.94 -19.44
N GLN A 135 2.45 -11.57 -19.63
CA GLN A 135 3.10 -11.62 -20.93
C GLN A 135 2.28 -12.57 -21.81
N ASN A 136 2.02 -12.12 -23.04
CA ASN A 136 1.31 -12.79 -24.14
C ASN A 136 -0.21 -12.94 -23.98
N GLY A 137 -0.95 -12.02 -24.63
CA GLY A 137 -1.68 -12.33 -25.87
C GLY A 137 -2.65 -13.51 -25.92
N MET A 138 -3.09 -14.08 -24.80
CA MET A 138 -4.11 -15.12 -24.77
C MET A 138 -5.28 -14.62 -23.93
N VAL A 139 -6.37 -14.26 -24.61
CA VAL A 139 -7.67 -14.05 -24.00
C VAL A 139 -8.20 -15.42 -23.58
N PRO A 140 -8.41 -15.73 -22.29
CA PRO A 140 -9.26 -16.85 -21.93
C PRO A 140 -10.70 -16.37 -22.09
N ASN A 141 -11.30 -16.78 -23.19
CA ASN A 141 -12.74 -16.74 -23.40
C ASN A 141 -13.39 -17.76 -22.45
N GLY A 142 -14.41 -17.34 -21.70
CA GLY A 142 -15.25 -18.21 -20.86
C GLY A 142 -14.55 -18.70 -19.58
N GLU A 143 -15.19 -18.92 -18.44
CA GLU A 143 -16.60 -18.94 -18.05
C GLU A 143 -16.61 -18.53 -16.56
N ALA A 144 -17.67 -17.85 -16.13
CA ALA A 144 -17.87 -17.48 -14.73
C ALA A 144 -18.01 -18.75 -13.89
N SER A 145 -16.89 -19.22 -13.34
CA SER A 145 -16.88 -20.25 -12.32
C SER A 145 -17.26 -19.60 -10.99
N ASN A 146 -18.49 -19.87 -10.57
CA ASN A 146 -19.04 -19.50 -9.28
C ASN A 146 -18.25 -20.20 -8.16
N SER A 147 -17.23 -19.53 -7.63
CA SER A 147 -16.69 -19.85 -6.31
C SER A 147 -16.82 -18.63 -5.41
N LYS A 148 -17.58 -18.77 -4.32
CA LYS A 148 -17.71 -17.79 -3.23
C LYS A 148 -16.37 -17.61 -2.49
N SER A 149 -15.37 -17.01 -3.13
CA SER A 149 -14.34 -16.25 -2.43
C SER A 149 -14.52 -14.79 -2.85
N LYS A 150 -14.76 -13.92 -1.87
CA LYS A 150 -14.94 -12.49 -2.08
C LYS A 150 -13.57 -11.85 -2.34
N LEU A 151 -12.85 -12.32 -3.35
CA LEU A 151 -11.58 -11.73 -3.75
C LEU A 151 -11.90 -10.40 -4.44
N THR A 152 -11.36 -9.31 -3.92
CA THR A 152 -11.57 -7.98 -4.48
C THR A 152 -10.95 -7.94 -5.87
N SER A 153 -11.77 -7.66 -6.88
CA SER A 153 -11.27 -7.49 -8.25
C SER A 153 -10.30 -6.31 -8.30
N ILE A 154 -9.20 -6.47 -9.03
CA ILE A 154 -8.23 -5.38 -9.24
C ILE A 154 -8.89 -4.11 -9.80
N HIS A 155 -9.97 -4.25 -10.58
CA HIS A 155 -10.73 -3.12 -11.08
C HIS A 155 -11.43 -2.34 -9.97
N ASP A 156 -11.97 -3.03 -8.97
CA ASP A 156 -12.58 -2.42 -7.79
C ASP A 156 -11.53 -1.76 -6.88
N VAL A 157 -10.37 -2.41 -6.72
CA VAL A 157 -9.23 -1.83 -5.99
C VAL A 157 -8.78 -0.52 -6.64
N LEU A 158 -8.55 -0.52 -7.96
CA LEU A 158 -8.13 0.65 -8.73
C LEU A 158 -9.16 1.77 -8.66
N LYS A 159 -10.45 1.44 -8.80
CA LYS A 159 -11.54 2.41 -8.69
C LYS A 159 -11.57 3.06 -7.31
N GLY A 160 -11.60 2.25 -6.24
CA GLY A 160 -11.64 2.75 -4.87
C GLY A 160 -10.42 3.62 -4.54
N LEU A 161 -9.24 3.25 -5.04
CA LEU A 161 -8.02 4.03 -4.83
C LEU A 161 -8.05 5.37 -5.60
N VAL A 162 -8.47 5.37 -6.86
CA VAL A 162 -8.60 6.62 -7.65
C VAL A 162 -9.64 7.54 -7.05
N ASP A 163 -10.78 7.02 -6.62
CA ASP A 163 -11.84 7.80 -5.96
C ASP A 163 -11.32 8.44 -4.66
N TRP A 164 -10.59 7.67 -3.85
CA TRP A 164 -9.97 8.19 -2.63
C TRP A 164 -8.95 9.28 -2.94
N LEU A 165 -8.05 9.06 -3.90
CA LEU A 165 -7.04 10.04 -4.32
C LEU A 165 -7.68 11.34 -4.82
N CYS A 166 -8.73 11.25 -5.64
CA CYS A 166 -9.47 12.42 -6.11
C CYS A 166 -10.17 13.15 -4.95
N SER A 167 -10.69 12.43 -3.95
CA SER A 167 -11.28 13.05 -2.77
C SER A 167 -10.24 13.84 -1.96
N GLN A 168 -9.00 13.35 -1.85
CA GLN A 168 -7.90 14.03 -1.19
C GLN A 168 -7.42 15.28 -1.92
N LEU A 169 -7.45 15.28 -3.26
CA LEU A 169 -7.14 16.47 -4.05
C LEU A 169 -8.25 17.52 -3.96
N ARG A 170 -9.51 17.09 -3.87
CA ARG A 170 -10.68 17.98 -3.78
C ARG A 170 -10.87 18.57 -2.39
N SER A 171 -10.69 17.75 -1.36
CA SER A 171 -10.89 18.11 0.04
C SER A 171 -9.83 17.41 0.90
N PRO A 172 -8.62 17.98 1.00
CA PRO A 172 -7.53 17.46 1.81
C PRO A 172 -7.95 17.16 3.26
N THR A 173 -7.82 15.91 3.70
CA THR A 173 -8.11 15.53 5.11
C THR A 173 -6.93 15.83 6.04
N HIS A 174 -5.73 16.01 5.50
CA HIS A 174 -4.54 16.46 6.23
C HIS A 174 -3.92 17.67 5.53
N PRO A 175 -3.66 18.77 6.26
CA PRO A 175 -3.34 20.07 5.67
C PRO A 175 -2.09 20.04 4.78
N ASN A 176 -1.07 19.28 5.18
CA ASN A 176 0.25 19.32 4.52
C ASN A 176 0.62 18.03 3.78
N CYS A 177 -0.19 16.96 3.90
CA CYS A 177 0.23 15.63 3.45
C CYS A 177 -0.74 15.00 2.44
N SER A 178 -2.01 15.41 2.42
CA SER A 178 -3.00 14.88 1.47
C SER A 178 -2.62 15.11 0.02
N ILE A 179 -2.32 16.37 -0.35
CA ILE A 179 -1.98 16.71 -1.73
C ILE A 179 -0.66 16.05 -2.16
N PRO A 180 0.44 16.11 -1.39
CA PRO A 180 1.69 15.43 -1.76
C PRO A 180 1.53 13.91 -1.90
N THR A 181 0.81 13.27 -0.98
CA THR A 181 0.57 11.82 -1.03
C THR A 181 -0.25 11.44 -2.26
N ALA A 182 -1.35 12.17 -2.50
CA ALA A 182 -2.22 11.89 -3.62
C ALA A 182 -1.50 12.08 -4.97
N THR A 183 -0.73 13.17 -5.09
CA THR A 183 0.06 13.47 -6.28
C THR A 183 1.11 12.38 -6.53
N HIS A 184 1.84 11.98 -5.48
CA HIS A 184 2.85 10.92 -5.57
C HIS A 184 2.25 9.58 -6.05
N CYS A 185 1.12 9.17 -5.47
CA CYS A 185 0.49 7.91 -5.85
C CYS A 185 -0.10 7.96 -7.27
N LEU A 186 -0.73 9.07 -7.66
CA LEU A 186 -1.25 9.28 -9.01
C LEU A 186 -0.14 9.28 -10.07
N ALA A 187 1.03 9.85 -9.79
CA ALA A 187 2.17 9.83 -10.72
C ALA A 187 2.61 8.41 -11.11
N THR A 188 2.42 7.45 -10.20
CA THR A 188 2.66 6.03 -10.46
C THR A 188 1.47 5.37 -11.16
N LEU A 189 0.26 5.56 -10.63
CA LEU A 189 -0.95 4.86 -11.11
C LEU A 189 -1.39 5.29 -12.51
N LEU A 190 -1.22 6.57 -12.88
CA LEU A 190 -1.61 7.09 -14.20
C LEU A 190 -0.78 6.51 -15.36
N ARG A 191 0.26 5.72 -15.06
CA ARG A 191 0.97 4.90 -16.06
C ARG A 191 0.07 3.79 -16.63
N GLU A 192 -0.93 3.32 -15.87
CA GLU A 192 -1.91 2.35 -16.35
C GLU A 192 -3.04 2.99 -17.16
N THR A 193 -3.35 2.43 -18.34
CA THR A 193 -4.40 2.93 -19.23
C THR A 193 -5.79 2.94 -18.58
N TYR A 194 -6.12 1.91 -17.79
CA TYR A 194 -7.38 1.82 -17.09
C TYR A 194 -7.52 2.92 -16.03
N VAL A 195 -6.45 3.22 -15.28
CA VAL A 195 -6.45 4.29 -14.27
C VAL A 195 -6.60 5.66 -14.91
N ARG A 196 -5.97 5.93 -16.07
CA ARG A 196 -6.21 7.18 -16.81
C ARG A 196 -7.70 7.37 -17.14
N THR A 197 -8.37 6.29 -17.54
CA THR A 197 -9.80 6.32 -17.87
C THR A 197 -10.64 6.65 -16.63
N LEU A 198 -10.40 5.96 -15.52
CA LEU A 198 -11.07 6.23 -14.24
C LEU A 198 -10.83 7.67 -13.76
N PHE A 199 -9.59 8.15 -13.86
CA PHE A 199 -9.21 9.48 -13.41
C PHE A 199 -9.91 10.59 -14.22
N VAL A 200 -10.03 10.42 -15.53
CA VAL A 200 -10.80 11.36 -16.39
C VAL A 200 -12.29 11.31 -16.03
N GLN A 201 -12.85 10.12 -15.83
CA GLN A 201 -14.26 9.96 -15.42
C GLN A 201 -14.57 10.60 -14.06
N ALA A 202 -13.59 10.64 -13.16
CA ALA A 202 -13.70 11.28 -11.85
C ALA A 202 -13.46 12.81 -11.87
N ASP A 203 -13.42 13.43 -13.05
CA ASP A 203 -13.04 14.85 -13.25
C ASP A 203 -11.63 15.18 -12.71
N GLY A 204 -10.75 14.18 -12.58
CA GLY A 204 -9.45 14.30 -11.93
C GLY A 204 -8.53 15.31 -12.59
N VAL A 205 -8.61 15.49 -13.91
CA VAL A 205 -7.81 16.48 -14.65
C VAL A 205 -8.06 17.90 -14.13
N LYS A 206 -9.32 18.24 -13.79
CA LYS A 206 -9.68 19.56 -13.23
C LYS A 206 -9.06 19.78 -11.85
N LEU A 207 -8.86 18.71 -11.08
CA LEU A 207 -8.25 18.75 -9.75
C LEU A 207 -6.73 19.04 -9.82
N LEU A 208 -6.08 18.78 -10.95
CA LEU A 208 -4.66 19.06 -11.14
C LEU A 208 -4.39 20.52 -11.55
N ILE A 209 -5.36 21.21 -12.16
CA ILE A 209 -5.18 22.58 -12.68
C ILE A 209 -4.70 23.56 -11.58
N PRO A 210 -5.31 23.61 -10.38
CA PRO A 210 -4.87 24.52 -9.32
C PRO A 210 -3.49 24.18 -8.75
N LEU A 211 -3.03 22.94 -8.92
CA LEU A 211 -1.71 22.50 -8.47
C LEU A 211 -0.59 22.94 -9.43
N ILE A 212 -0.96 23.32 -10.66
CA ILE A 212 -0.04 23.63 -11.76
C ILE A 212 0.00 25.15 -12.05
N SER A 213 -1.01 25.93 -11.65
CA SER A 213 -1.11 27.34 -12.07
C SER A 213 -1.70 28.31 -11.03
N PRO A 214 -1.09 29.50 -10.79
CA PRO A 214 0.30 29.87 -11.04
C PRO A 214 1.20 29.36 -9.90
N ALA A 215 2.49 29.28 -10.21
CA ALA A 215 3.63 28.88 -9.38
C ALA A 215 3.82 29.64 -8.04
N SER A 216 2.81 29.77 -7.18
CA SER A 216 2.87 30.56 -5.94
C SER A 216 3.52 29.82 -4.76
N THR A 217 4.44 28.90 -5.05
CA THR A 217 5.54 28.52 -4.15
C THR A 217 6.55 27.73 -4.97
N GLN A 218 7.81 28.16 -5.04
CA GLN A 218 8.88 27.43 -5.73
C GLN A 218 9.01 25.94 -5.32
N GLN A 219 8.45 25.58 -4.17
CA GLN A 219 8.40 24.21 -3.62
C GLN A 219 7.49 23.26 -4.42
N SER A 220 6.34 23.70 -4.93
CA SER A 220 5.40 22.81 -5.66
C SER A 220 5.96 22.41 -7.03
N ILE A 221 6.65 23.33 -7.71
CA ILE A 221 7.32 23.05 -8.99
C ILE A 221 8.54 22.14 -8.79
N GLN A 222 9.40 22.38 -7.79
CA GLN A 222 10.51 21.46 -7.51
C GLN A 222 10.03 20.06 -7.11
N PHE A 223 8.94 19.95 -6.35
CA PHE A 223 8.40 18.66 -5.94
C PHE A 223 7.77 17.88 -7.11
N LEU A 224 7.05 18.55 -8.01
CA LEU A 224 6.50 17.97 -9.23
C LEU A 224 7.61 17.56 -10.21
N TYR A 225 8.65 18.39 -10.42
CA TYR A 225 9.76 18.02 -11.29
C TYR A 225 10.61 16.86 -10.72
N SER A 226 10.89 16.87 -9.40
CA SER A 226 11.67 15.82 -8.74
C SER A 226 10.94 14.47 -8.72
N ASN A 227 9.61 14.44 -8.53
CA ASN A 227 8.86 13.19 -8.39
C ASN A 227 8.14 12.71 -9.65
N CYS A 228 7.74 13.60 -10.56
CA CYS A 228 6.98 13.21 -11.76
C CYS A 228 7.86 13.07 -13.02
N LEU A 229 8.99 13.78 -13.13
CA LEU A 229 9.81 13.81 -14.35
C LEU A 229 11.17 13.11 -14.21
N CYS A 230 11.79 13.06 -13.02
CA CYS A 230 13.08 12.38 -12.83
C CYS A 230 13.03 10.84 -12.79
N GLY A 231 11.86 10.21 -12.95
CA GLY A 231 11.74 8.75 -13.04
C GLY A 231 11.97 8.15 -14.44
N SER A 232 12.65 8.87 -15.34
CA SER A 232 12.90 8.46 -16.74
C SER A 232 14.38 8.49 -17.16
N LEU A 233 15.31 8.39 -16.21
CA LEU A 233 16.73 8.11 -16.47
C LEU A 233 17.22 6.99 -15.57
#